data_AF-K0JQ26-F1
#
_entry.id   AF-K0JQ26-F1
#
_cell.length_a   1.000
_cell.length_b   1.000
_cell.length_c   1.000
_cell.angle_alpha   90.00
_cell.angle_beta   90.00
_cell.angle_gamma   90.00
#
_symmetry.space_group_name_H-M   'P 1'
#
loop_
_entity.id
_entity.type
_entity.pdbx_description
1 polymer ?
#
loop_
_entity_poly.entity_id
_entity_poly.type
_entity_poly.pdbx_seq_one_letter_code
_entity_poly.pdbx_strand_id
1 'polypeptide(L)'
;YVGQEKLANQASWSAVAFAQDWGMAPRQQNTPSFHYVHSDQWRYERGFTAYDCLPGQQEKQTKEHTIDMQVRAVRRGWLPFFPQFNRSSLEVVKEAMANGAASDGEVIQHVVGQLKKGELGFAVEDPDAPQNWPRVWFIWRGNAIGTSAKGHEYFLRHYLGTHNT
;
A
#
# COMPACT_ATOMS: atom_id res chain seq x y z
N TYR A 1 26.29 -1.90 -12.05
CA TYR A 1 26.13 -0.80 -11.09
C TYR A 1 24.88 0.00 -11.47
N VAL A 2 24.01 0.32 -10.50
CA VAL A 2 22.78 1.11 -10.70
C VAL A 2 22.85 2.38 -9.83
N GLY A 3 21.88 2.63 -8.94
CA GLY A 3 21.98 3.68 -7.92
C GLY A 3 22.93 3.33 -6.76
N GLN A 4 23.20 4.33 -5.91
CA GLN A 4 23.97 4.16 -4.67
C GLN A 4 23.09 3.57 -3.55
N GLU A 5 22.76 2.28 -3.67
CA GLU A 5 21.95 1.58 -2.65
C GLU A 5 22.75 1.24 -1.37
N LYS A 6 24.09 1.12 -1.49
CA LYS A 6 24.90 0.46 -0.46
C LYS A 6 25.15 1.40 0.70
N LEU A 7 24.27 1.37 1.68
CA LEU A 7 24.47 2.02 2.96
C LEU A 7 25.27 1.09 3.88
N ALA A 8 26.59 1.35 4.01
CA ALA A 8 27.51 0.46 4.72
C ALA A 8 27.12 0.20 6.19
N ASN A 9 26.63 1.22 6.89
CA ASN A 9 26.25 1.15 8.30
C ASN A 9 24.73 0.99 8.49
N GLN A 10 24.13 0.00 7.83
CA GLN A 10 22.67 -0.16 7.76
C GLN A 10 22.01 -0.27 9.12
N ALA A 11 22.57 -1.05 10.05
CA ALA A 11 21.95 -1.33 11.35
C ALA A 11 21.84 -0.09 12.25
N SER A 12 22.90 0.71 12.36
CA SER A 12 22.88 1.92 13.18
C SER A 12 22.04 3.02 12.53
N TRP A 13 22.10 3.15 11.20
CA TRP A 13 21.27 4.09 10.47
C TRP A 13 19.77 3.75 10.59
N SER A 14 19.39 2.48 10.42
CA SER A 14 17.98 2.07 10.45
C SER A 14 17.34 2.28 11.81
N ALA A 15 18.11 2.11 12.89
CA ALA A 15 17.65 2.36 14.24
C ALA A 15 17.15 3.81 14.40
N VAL A 16 17.94 4.78 13.94
CA VAL A 16 17.58 6.21 14.00
C VAL A 16 16.53 6.57 12.94
N ALA A 17 16.72 6.12 11.69
CA ALA A 17 15.88 6.51 10.56
C ALA A 17 14.42 6.05 10.69
N PHE A 18 14.20 4.93 11.39
CA PHE A 18 12.88 4.33 11.59
C PHE A 18 12.44 4.34 13.06
N ALA A 19 13.12 5.10 13.92
CA ALA A 19 12.83 5.23 15.35
C ALA A 19 12.73 3.87 16.09
N GLN A 20 13.56 2.90 15.71
CA GLN A 20 13.52 1.56 16.30
C GLN A 20 14.07 1.56 17.75
N ASP A 21 14.86 2.56 18.11
CA ASP A 21 15.31 2.83 19.48
C ASP A 21 14.16 3.13 20.45
N TRP A 22 13.00 3.57 19.95
CA TRP A 22 11.78 3.77 20.73
C TRP A 22 10.91 2.51 20.84
N GLY A 23 11.31 1.39 20.22
CA GLY A 23 10.59 0.12 20.29
C GLY A 23 9.34 0.04 19.40
N MET A 24 9.13 0.99 18.48
CA MET A 24 7.99 0.99 17.56
C MET A 24 8.33 0.30 16.24
N ALA A 25 7.41 -0.51 15.71
CA ALA A 25 7.56 -1.11 14.39
C ALA A 25 7.27 -0.07 13.28
N PRO A 26 8.21 0.19 12.35
CA PRO A 26 8.01 1.15 11.29
C PRO A 26 7.06 0.62 10.21
N ARG A 27 6.33 1.54 9.56
CA ARG A 27 5.46 1.24 8.42
C ARG A 27 6.22 1.43 7.11
N GLN A 28 6.89 0.37 6.66
CA GLN A 28 7.59 0.37 5.37
C GLN A 28 6.62 0.01 4.25
N GLN A 29 6.68 0.76 3.14
CA GLN A 29 5.82 0.56 1.98
C GLN A 29 6.66 0.40 0.72
N ASN A 30 6.29 -0.55 -0.14
CA ASN A 30 6.91 -0.65 -1.45
C ASN A 30 6.30 0.38 -2.41
N THR A 31 7.11 1.35 -2.82
CA THR A 31 6.65 2.52 -3.58
C THR A 31 6.02 2.21 -4.96
N PRO A 32 6.46 1.18 -5.72
CA PRO A 32 5.82 0.84 -6.98
C PRO A 32 4.33 0.51 -6.83
N SER A 33 3.96 -0.34 -5.88
CA SER A 33 2.55 -0.66 -5.62
C SER A 33 1.78 0.54 -5.08
N PHE A 34 2.40 1.32 -4.19
CA PHE A 34 1.78 2.53 -3.63
C PHE A 34 1.40 3.54 -4.72
N HIS A 35 2.31 3.83 -5.64
CA HIS A 35 2.06 4.76 -6.72
C HIS A 35 1.11 4.19 -7.77
N TYR A 36 1.28 2.91 -8.15
CA TYR A 36 0.38 2.25 -9.08
C TYR A 36 -1.09 2.33 -8.63
N VAL A 37 -1.35 2.10 -7.34
CA VAL A 37 -2.70 2.19 -6.77
C VAL A 37 -3.16 3.64 -6.62
N HIS A 38 -2.44 4.50 -5.90
CA HIS A 38 -2.99 5.82 -5.55
C HIS A 38 -2.85 6.89 -6.64
N SER A 39 -2.03 6.67 -7.67
CA SER A 39 -2.05 7.53 -8.86
C SER A 39 -2.97 6.97 -9.95
N ASP A 40 -3.82 5.98 -9.62
CA ASP A 40 -4.86 5.48 -10.52
C ASP A 40 -4.38 4.90 -11.86
N GLN A 41 -3.09 4.56 -11.95
CA GLN A 41 -2.50 3.99 -13.17
C GLN A 41 -3.15 2.65 -13.55
N TRP A 42 -3.57 1.91 -12.53
CA TRP A 42 -4.31 0.67 -12.68
C TRP A 42 -5.59 0.83 -13.51
N ARG A 43 -6.24 1.99 -13.51
CA ARG A 43 -7.46 2.22 -14.32
C ARG A 43 -7.22 2.20 -15.83
N TYR A 44 -5.96 2.33 -16.25
CA TYR A 44 -5.57 2.49 -17.65
C TYR A 44 -4.86 1.26 -18.23
N GLU A 45 -4.69 0.20 -17.44
CA GLU A 45 -4.07 -1.02 -17.92
C GLU A 45 -5.06 -1.93 -18.68
N ARG A 46 -4.52 -2.82 -19.50
CA ARG A 46 -5.30 -3.78 -20.30
C ARG A 46 -5.37 -5.18 -19.67
N GLY A 47 -4.93 -5.33 -18.42
CA GLY A 47 -4.75 -6.61 -17.72
C GLY A 47 -3.46 -7.34 -18.11
N PHE A 48 -2.91 -8.16 -17.20
CA PHE A 48 -1.59 -8.79 -17.40
C PHE A 48 -1.59 -9.88 -18.49
N THR A 49 -2.72 -10.56 -18.71
CA THR A 49 -2.85 -11.59 -19.77
C THR A 49 -2.75 -11.01 -21.18
N ALA A 50 -2.92 -9.70 -21.36
CA ALA A 50 -2.67 -9.04 -22.64
C ALA A 50 -1.18 -9.04 -23.04
N TYR A 51 -0.26 -9.24 -22.07
CA TYR A 51 1.18 -9.11 -22.27
C TYR A 51 1.98 -10.35 -21.86
N ASP A 52 1.51 -11.12 -20.88
CA ASP A 52 2.23 -12.26 -20.30
C ASP A 52 1.36 -13.53 -20.32
N CYS A 53 1.33 -14.18 -21.49
CA CYS A 53 0.66 -15.46 -21.70
C CYS A 53 1.63 -16.63 -21.54
N LEU A 54 1.33 -17.57 -20.64
CA LEU A 54 2.04 -18.85 -20.62
C LEU A 54 1.78 -19.61 -21.94
N PRO A 55 2.83 -20.06 -22.66
CA PRO A 55 2.66 -20.79 -23.90
C PRO A 55 1.73 -22.00 -23.74
N GLY A 56 0.72 -22.11 -24.60
CA GLY A 56 -0.25 -23.23 -24.58
C GLY A 56 -1.32 -23.17 -23.48
N GLN A 57 -1.40 -22.07 -22.72
CA GLN A 57 -2.37 -21.90 -21.61
C GLN A 57 -3.27 -20.67 -21.79
N GLN A 58 -3.35 -20.09 -22.99
CA GLN A 58 -4.13 -18.86 -23.27
C GLN A 58 -5.60 -18.96 -22.84
N GLU A 59 -6.22 -20.14 -22.98
CA GLU A 59 -7.62 -20.35 -22.56
C GLU A 59 -7.79 -20.64 -21.06
N LYS A 60 -6.70 -20.98 -20.35
CA LYS A 60 -6.70 -21.36 -18.93
C LYS A 60 -6.22 -20.25 -17.99
N GLN A 61 -5.68 -19.15 -18.53
CA GLN A 61 -5.22 -18.03 -17.72
C GLN A 61 -6.39 -17.24 -17.15
N THR A 62 -6.29 -16.90 -15.86
CA THR A 62 -7.19 -15.98 -15.19
C THR A 62 -7.12 -14.60 -15.84
N LYS A 63 -8.25 -14.12 -16.37
CA LYS A 63 -8.40 -12.78 -16.98
C LYS A 63 -8.56 -11.67 -15.92
N GLU A 64 -7.87 -11.82 -14.80
CA GLU A 64 -7.97 -10.89 -13.66
C GLU A 64 -7.14 -9.63 -13.90
N HIS A 65 -7.43 -8.58 -13.14
CA HIS A 65 -6.70 -7.32 -13.20
C HIS A 65 -5.40 -7.42 -12.38
N THR A 66 -4.37 -6.63 -12.72
CA THR A 66 -3.10 -6.66 -11.96
C THR A 66 -3.30 -6.17 -10.53
N ILE A 67 -4.19 -5.18 -10.33
CA ILE A 67 -4.59 -4.71 -9.00
C ILE A 67 -5.20 -5.84 -8.13
N ASP A 68 -5.89 -6.82 -8.71
CA ASP A 68 -6.47 -7.94 -7.94
C ASP A 68 -5.38 -8.84 -7.35
N MET A 69 -4.22 -8.93 -8.01
CA MET A 69 -3.03 -9.60 -7.48
C MET A 69 -2.43 -8.81 -6.32
N GLN A 70 -2.39 -7.49 -6.43
CA GLN A 70 -1.94 -6.61 -5.34
C GLN A 70 -2.82 -6.79 -4.09
N VAL A 71 -4.15 -6.75 -4.24
CA VAL A 71 -5.10 -6.97 -3.13
C VAL A 71 -4.85 -8.32 -2.45
N ARG A 72 -4.70 -9.40 -3.23
CA ARG A 72 -4.41 -10.74 -2.68
C ARG A 72 -3.07 -10.80 -1.96
N ALA A 73 -2.02 -10.19 -2.52
CA ALA A 73 -0.71 -10.15 -1.89
C ALA A 73 -0.76 -9.43 -0.53
N VAL A 74 -1.47 -8.31 -0.44
CA VAL A 74 -1.66 -7.56 0.81
C VAL A 74 -2.42 -8.38 1.84
N ARG A 75 -3.55 -8.99 1.46
CA ARG A 75 -4.37 -9.82 2.37
C ARG A 75 -3.64 -11.04 2.92
N ARG A 76 -2.67 -11.58 2.17
CA ARG A 76 -1.84 -12.72 2.58
C ARG A 76 -0.57 -12.32 3.33
N GLY A 77 -0.34 -11.02 3.54
CA GLY A 77 0.88 -10.52 4.18
C GLY A 77 2.14 -10.66 3.32
N TRP A 78 2.00 -10.83 2.00
CA TRP A 78 3.14 -10.90 1.08
C TRP A 78 3.72 -9.52 0.77
N LEU A 79 2.87 -8.49 0.74
CA LEU A 79 3.26 -7.10 0.51
C LEU A 79 2.63 -6.18 1.57
N PRO A 80 3.35 -5.13 2.02
CA PRO A 80 2.75 -4.09 2.83
C PRO A 80 1.78 -3.23 2.00
N PHE A 81 0.88 -2.53 2.68
CA PHE A 81 0.07 -1.48 2.07
C PHE A 81 -0.40 -0.46 3.11
N PHE A 82 -0.28 0.82 2.77
CA PHE A 82 -0.69 1.92 3.65
C PHE A 82 -1.38 3.04 2.83
N PRO A 83 -2.56 3.52 3.24
CA PRO A 83 -3.34 3.16 4.44
C PRO A 83 -3.68 1.67 4.55
N GLN A 84 -3.68 1.11 5.76
CA GLN A 84 -3.77 -0.35 5.95
C GLN A 84 -5.23 -0.83 5.89
N PHE A 85 -6.10 -0.15 6.64
CA PHE A 85 -7.53 -0.47 6.73
C PHE A 85 -8.37 0.68 6.21
N ASN A 86 -9.63 0.39 5.94
CA ASN A 86 -10.64 1.39 5.60
C ASN A 86 -11.11 2.27 6.77
N ARG A 87 -10.42 2.16 7.91
CA ARG A 87 -10.64 2.94 9.13
C ARG A 87 -9.29 3.24 9.77
N SER A 88 -9.24 4.30 10.58
CA SER A 88 -8.04 4.63 11.35
C SER A 88 -7.65 3.46 12.26
N SER A 89 -6.40 3.00 12.15
CA SER A 89 -5.88 1.93 13.02
C SER A 89 -5.94 2.28 14.51
N LEU A 90 -5.90 3.57 14.86
CA LEU A 90 -6.03 4.03 16.24
C LEU A 90 -7.47 3.87 16.75
N GLU A 91 -8.47 4.16 15.90
CA GLU A 91 -9.88 4.02 16.27
C GLU A 91 -10.28 2.55 16.38
N VAL A 92 -9.73 1.67 15.53
CA VAL A 92 -9.94 0.22 15.63
C VAL A 92 -9.44 -0.32 16.98
N VAL A 93 -8.30 0.17 17.47
CA VAL A 93 -7.78 -0.24 18.80
C VAL A 93 -8.67 0.31 19.92
N LYS A 94 -9.10 1.58 19.84
CA LYS A 94 -10.04 2.16 20.82
C LYS A 94 -11.37 1.40 20.88
N GLU A 95 -11.90 1.00 19.72
CA GLU A 95 -13.10 0.18 19.61
C GLU A 95 -12.91 -1.20 20.27
N ALA A 96 -11.78 -1.86 20.01
CA ALA A 96 -11.44 -3.13 20.65
C ALA A 96 -11.43 -3.01 22.19
N MET A 97 -10.78 -1.96 22.70
CA MET A 97 -10.70 -1.69 24.14
C MET A 97 -12.08 -1.37 24.75
N ALA A 98 -12.90 -0.58 24.06
CA ALA A 98 -14.26 -0.28 24.50
C ALA A 98 -15.15 -1.53 24.55
N ASN A 99 -14.87 -2.52 23.69
CA ASN A 99 -15.51 -3.83 23.67
C ASN A 99 -14.88 -4.86 24.62
N GLY A 100 -13.98 -4.42 25.51
CA GLY A 100 -13.45 -5.26 26.59
C GLY A 100 -12.09 -5.91 26.32
N ALA A 101 -11.41 -5.61 25.21
CA ALA A 101 -10.03 -6.07 25.00
C ALA A 101 -9.08 -5.37 26.00
N ALA A 102 -8.38 -6.15 26.83
CA ALA A 102 -7.44 -5.67 27.84
C ALA A 102 -5.97 -6.00 27.52
N SER A 103 -5.73 -6.80 26.48
CA SER A 103 -4.41 -7.22 26.03
C SER A 103 -4.22 -7.10 24.53
N ASP A 104 -2.97 -7.01 24.08
CA ASP A 104 -2.61 -7.00 22.65
C ASP A 104 -3.18 -8.21 21.91
N GLY A 105 -3.18 -9.38 22.55
CA GLY A 105 -3.75 -10.60 21.99
C GLY A 105 -5.23 -10.47 21.68
N GLU A 106 -6.02 -9.88 22.59
CA GLU A 106 -7.45 -9.64 22.40
C GLU A 106 -7.71 -8.58 21.34
N VAL A 107 -6.89 -7.53 21.26
CA VAL A 107 -6.96 -6.53 20.17
C VAL A 107 -6.70 -7.20 18.82
N ILE A 108 -5.70 -8.08 18.72
CA ILE A 108 -5.42 -8.85 17.51
C ILE A 108 -6.61 -9.73 17.13
N GLN A 109 -7.19 -10.47 18.10
CA GLN A 109 -8.37 -11.30 17.83
C GLN A 109 -9.58 -10.49 17.37
N HIS A 110 -9.77 -9.30 17.95
CA HIS A 110 -10.83 -8.38 17.53
C HIS A 110 -10.63 -7.94 16.08
N VAL A 111 -9.43 -7.47 15.71
CA VAL A 111 -9.09 -7.07 14.33
C VAL A 111 -9.29 -8.22 13.35
N VAL A 112 -8.75 -9.41 13.66
CA VAL A 112 -8.91 -10.60 12.82
C VAL A 112 -10.38 -11.00 12.69
N GLY A 113 -11.15 -10.90 13.77
CA GLY A 113 -12.59 -11.15 13.78
C GLY A 113 -13.33 -10.20 12.85
N GLN A 114 -13.08 -8.89 12.94
CA GLN A 114 -13.70 -7.89 12.07
C GLN A 114 -13.33 -8.10 10.59
N LEU A 115 -12.06 -8.40 10.30
CA LEU A 115 -11.61 -8.71 8.93
C LEU A 115 -12.32 -9.94 8.36
N LYS A 116 -12.50 -11.00 9.16
CA LYS A 116 -13.20 -12.22 8.73
C LYS A 116 -14.69 -12.00 8.49
N LYS A 117 -15.32 -11.13 9.29
CA LYS A 117 -16.74 -10.76 9.15
C LYS A 117 -17.00 -9.73 8.03
N GLY A 118 -15.94 -9.08 7.53
CA GLY A 118 -16.06 -7.98 6.56
C GLY A 118 -16.45 -6.63 7.17
N GLU A 119 -16.41 -6.50 8.50
CA GLU A 119 -16.68 -5.24 9.23
C GLU A 119 -15.49 -4.27 9.14
N LEU A 120 -14.27 -4.82 9.00
CA LEU A 120 -13.06 -4.08 8.69
C LEU A 120 -12.57 -4.53 7.32
N GLY A 121 -12.30 -3.59 6.42
CA GLY A 121 -11.76 -3.86 5.08
C GLY A 121 -10.32 -3.41 4.95
N PHE A 122 -9.57 -4.01 4.04
CA PHE A 122 -8.26 -3.47 3.68
C PHE A 122 -8.43 -2.25 2.77
N ALA A 123 -7.66 -1.19 2.99
CA ALA A 123 -7.84 0.04 2.21
C ALA A 123 -7.60 -0.18 0.70
N VAL A 124 -6.73 -1.14 0.35
CA VAL A 124 -6.42 -1.52 -1.03
C VAL A 124 -7.61 -2.13 -1.79
N GLU A 125 -8.65 -2.60 -1.10
CA GLU A 125 -9.85 -3.17 -1.73
C GLU A 125 -10.75 -2.08 -2.34
N ASP A 126 -10.66 -0.84 -1.86
CA ASP A 126 -11.37 0.33 -2.39
C ASP A 126 -10.48 1.58 -2.26
N PRO A 127 -9.40 1.67 -3.07
CA PRO A 127 -8.36 2.69 -2.87
C PRO A 127 -8.83 4.13 -3.10
N ASP A 128 -9.95 4.30 -3.81
CA ASP A 128 -10.53 5.60 -4.15
C ASP A 128 -11.59 6.07 -3.15
N ALA A 129 -11.96 5.20 -2.19
CA ALA A 129 -12.79 5.64 -1.08
C ALA A 129 -12.14 6.86 -0.40
N PRO A 130 -12.92 7.89 -0.02
CA PRO A 130 -12.37 9.08 0.59
C PRO A 130 -11.45 8.77 1.78
N GLN A 131 -11.72 7.75 2.56
CA GLN A 131 -10.91 7.36 3.72
C GLN A 131 -9.63 6.57 3.40
N ASN A 132 -9.43 6.10 2.15
CA ASN A 132 -8.39 5.12 1.79
C ASN A 132 -7.17 5.68 1.07
N TRP A 133 -7.14 6.98 0.76
CA TRP A 133 -6.03 7.61 0.03
C TRP A 133 -5.15 8.53 0.91
N PRO A 134 -3.82 8.57 0.67
CA PRO A 134 -2.86 9.32 1.47
C PRO A 134 -3.02 10.84 1.31
N ARG A 135 -3.24 11.57 2.40
CA ARG A 135 -3.48 13.03 2.37
C ARG A 135 -2.24 13.90 2.35
N VAL A 136 -1.16 13.40 2.93
CA VAL A 136 0.07 14.17 3.13
C VAL A 136 1.21 13.37 2.54
N TRP A 137 1.97 14.03 1.66
CA TRP A 137 3.15 13.45 1.03
C TRP A 137 4.34 14.40 1.20
N PHE A 138 5.35 13.96 1.95
CA PHE A 138 6.60 14.69 2.12
C PHE A 138 7.60 14.29 1.05
N ILE A 139 8.14 15.27 0.33
CA ILE A 139 9.19 15.08 -0.67
C ILE A 139 10.43 15.83 -0.19
N TRP A 140 11.51 15.09 0.06
CA TRP A 140 12.81 15.67 0.37
C TRP A 140 13.92 14.83 -0.26
N ARG A 141 15.04 15.46 -0.61
CA ARG A 141 16.23 14.79 -1.20
C ARG A 141 15.95 14.02 -2.49
N GLY A 142 14.88 14.36 -3.21
CA GLY A 142 14.51 13.80 -4.50
C GLY A 142 13.54 14.72 -5.24
N ASN A 143 13.38 14.47 -6.54
CA ASN A 143 12.41 15.15 -7.39
C ASN A 143 11.36 14.14 -7.87
N ALA A 144 10.47 13.73 -6.96
CA ALA A 144 9.56 12.61 -7.23
C ALA A 144 8.67 12.88 -8.45
N ILE A 145 8.12 14.10 -8.54
CA ILE A 145 7.19 14.50 -9.60
C ILE A 145 7.91 14.69 -10.95
N GLY A 146 9.10 15.32 -10.94
CA GLY A 146 9.79 15.70 -12.18
C GLY A 146 10.73 14.63 -12.77
N THR A 147 11.14 13.60 -12.00
CA THR A 147 12.11 12.61 -12.50
C THR A 147 11.67 11.17 -12.32
N SER A 148 11.28 10.75 -11.12
CA SER A 148 11.05 9.32 -10.83
C SER A 148 9.60 8.86 -11.04
N ALA A 149 8.65 9.78 -11.18
CA ALA A 149 7.24 9.47 -11.44
C ALA A 149 7.05 8.86 -12.83
N LYS A 150 7.05 7.53 -12.89
CA LYS A 150 6.60 6.80 -14.08
C LYS A 150 5.09 7.01 -14.21
N GLY A 151 4.67 7.55 -15.36
CA GLY A 151 3.28 7.98 -15.55
C GLY A 151 2.99 9.36 -14.96
N HIS A 152 3.83 10.35 -15.29
CA HIS A 152 3.76 11.73 -14.78
C HIS A 152 2.34 12.34 -14.83
N GLU A 153 1.65 12.19 -15.96
CA GLU A 153 0.27 12.70 -16.14
C GLU A 153 -0.71 12.15 -15.10
N TYR A 154 -0.54 10.89 -14.69
CA TYR A 154 -1.38 10.28 -13.67
C TYR A 154 -1.13 10.88 -12.29
N PHE A 155 0.13 11.24 -11.97
CA PHE A 155 0.45 11.96 -10.73
C PHE A 155 -0.17 13.35 -10.73
N LEU A 156 -0.06 14.10 -11.84
CA LEU A 156 -0.67 15.42 -11.96
C LEU A 156 -2.19 15.35 -11.77
N ARG A 157 -2.84 14.41 -12.46
CA ARG A 157 -4.30 14.27 -12.42
C ARG A 157 -4.81 13.77 -11.07
N HIS A 158 -4.21 12.72 -10.51
CA HIS A 158 -4.80 11.96 -9.40
C HIS A 158 -4.19 12.29 -8.03
N TYR A 159 -2.93 12.73 -7.97
CA TYR A 159 -2.35 13.25 -6.71
C TYR A 159 -2.55 14.74 -6.55
N LEU A 160 -2.27 15.52 -7.59
CA LEU A 160 -2.27 16.98 -7.49
C LEU A 160 -3.62 17.60 -7.87
N GLY A 161 -4.50 16.84 -8.54
CA GLY A 161 -5.78 17.35 -9.02
C GLY A 161 -5.63 18.42 -10.10
N THR A 162 -4.48 18.49 -10.78
CA THR A 162 -4.21 19.48 -11.82
C THR A 162 -4.67 18.95 -13.19
N HIS A 163 -5.01 19.87 -14.09
CA HIS A 163 -5.51 19.53 -15.42
C HIS A 163 -4.40 18.93 -16.30
N ASN A 164 -4.80 18.02 -17.20
CA ASN A 164 -4.00 17.70 -18.37
C ASN A 164 -4.09 18.93 -19.30
N THR A 165 -3.01 19.65 -19.52
CA THR A 165 -2.91 20.52 -20.72
C THR A 165 -2.86 19.66 -21.97
#